data_AF-A0A7C1C8V2-F1
#
_entry.id   AF-A0A7C1C8V2-F1
#
_cell.length_a   1.000
_cell.length_b   1.000
_cell.length_c   1.000
_cell.angle_alpha   90.00
_cell.angle_beta   90.00
_cell.angle_gamma   90.00
#
_symmetry.space_group_name_H-M   'P 1'
#
loop_
_entity.id
_entity.type
_entity.pdbx_description
1 polymer ?
#
loop_
_entity_poly.entity_id
_entity_poly.type
_entity_poly.pdbx_seq_one_letter_code
_entity_poly.pdbx_strand_id
1 'polypeptide(L)' 'MTEVWEERVGGRLEFIPDPEEILKKSLEHIDAKREALKLRKYEPGRFGVERKLMSMEDRRKLESAARPHEGVK' A
#
# COMPACT_ATOMS: atom_id res chain seq x y z
N MET A 1 -27.48 -12.79 9.89
CA MET A 1 -27.39 -11.31 9.82
C MET A 1 -26.16 -10.84 9.06
N THR A 2 -25.01 -11.47 9.28
CA THR A 2 -23.71 -11.15 8.68
C THR A 2 -23.65 -11.22 7.14
N GLU A 3 -24.18 -12.29 6.55
CA GLU A 3 -24.08 -12.54 5.09
C GLU A 3 -24.89 -11.55 4.24
N VAL A 4 -26.04 -11.10 4.75
CA VAL A 4 -26.93 -10.14 4.06
C VAL A 4 -26.26 -8.78 3.88
N TRP A 5 -25.45 -8.36 4.85
CA TRP A 5 -24.69 -7.10 4.76
C TRP A 5 -23.47 -7.26 3.85
N GLU A 6 -22.82 -8.42 3.85
CA GLU A 6 -21.70 -8.67 2.96
C GLU A 6 -22.09 -8.55 1.48
N GLU A 7 -23.24 -9.10 1.10
CA GLU A 7 -23.74 -9.01 -0.28
C GLU A 7 -24.18 -7.58 -0.65
N ARG A 8 -24.82 -6.85 0.28
CA ARG A 8 -25.38 -5.52 0.00
C ARG A 8 -24.39 -4.37 0.06
N VAL A 9 -23.44 -4.41 0.99
CA VAL A 9 -22.51 -3.30 1.25
C VAL A 9 -21.04 -3.71 1.12
N GLY A 10 -20.74 -4.98 0.81
CA GLY A 10 -19.37 -5.49 0.72
C GLY A 10 -18.65 -5.53 2.07
N GLY A 11 -19.41 -5.55 3.17
CA GLY A 11 -18.90 -5.52 4.54
C GLY A 11 -19.72 -6.38 5.48
N ARG A 12 -19.04 -7.10 6.37
CA ARG A 12 -19.62 -8.00 7.36
C ARG A 12 -19.23 -7.55 8.77
N LEU A 13 -20.17 -7.63 9.72
CA LEU A 13 -19.94 -7.31 11.12
C LEU A 13 -19.86 -8.60 11.94
N GLU A 14 -18.65 -8.99 12.34
CA GLU A 14 -18.42 -10.12 13.25
C GLU A 14 -18.04 -9.61 14.64
N PHE A 15 -18.64 -10.21 15.67
CA PHE A 15 -18.32 -9.93 17.07
C PHE A 15 -17.61 -11.15 17.65
N ILE A 16 -16.33 -10.98 17.94
CA ILE A 16 -15.46 -12.01 18.52
C ILE A 16 -15.01 -11.49 19.89
N PRO A 17 -15.02 -12.32 20.96
CA PRO A 17 -14.62 -11.87 22.29
C PRO A 17 -13.10 -11.76 22.45
N ASP A 18 -12.33 -12.47 21.62
CA ASP A 18 -10.87 -12.50 21.68
C ASP A 18 -10.22 -11.43 20.77
N PRO A 19 -9.34 -10.56 21.31
CA PRO A 19 -8.71 -9.48 20.54
C PRO A 19 -7.68 -9.96 19.51
N GLU A 20 -6.99 -11.09 19.72
CA GLU A 20 -6.00 -11.61 18.78
C GLU A 20 -6.69 -12.17 17.53
N GLU A 21 -7.81 -12.87 17.73
CA GLU A 21 -8.63 -13.36 16.62
C GLU A 21 -9.23 -12.22 15.78
N ILE A 22 -9.66 -11.12 16.41
CA ILE A 22 -10.14 -9.93 15.69
C ILE A 22 -9.07 -9.38 14.76
N LEU A 23 -7.83 -9.25 15.26
CA LEU A 23 -6.73 -8.72 14.47
C LEU A 23 -6.43 -9.62 13.27
N LYS A 24 -6.34 -10.93 13.49
CA LYS A 24 -6.06 -11.90 12.43
C LYS A 24 -7.10 -11.87 11.32
N LYS A 25 -8.39 -11.94 11.67
CA LYS A 25 -9.47 -11.88 10.68
C LYS A 25 -9.51 -10.54 9.94
N SER A 26 -9.25 -9.44 10.65
CA SER A 26 -9.21 -8.11 10.02
C SER A 26 -8.12 -8.03 8.95
N LEU A 27 -6.92 -8.55 9.23
CA LEU A 27 -5.83 -8.61 8.25
C LEU A 27 -6.16 -9.51 7.05
N GLU A 28 -6.73 -10.69 7.29
CA GLU A 28 -7.17 -11.61 6.23
C GLU A 28 -8.20 -10.96 5.31
N HIS A 29 -9.18 -10.23 5.86
CA HIS A 29 -10.17 -9.49 5.07
C HIS A 29 -9.55 -8.35 4.25
N ILE A 30 -8.56 -7.64 4.80
CA ILE A 30 -7.85 -6.58 4.08
C ILE A 30 -7.11 -7.17 2.87
N ASP A 31 -6.43 -8.30 3.04
CA ASP A 31 -5.70 -8.94 1.96
C ASP A 31 -6.63 -9.52 0.88
N ALA A 32 -7.73 -10.16 1.28
CA ALA A 32 -8.75 -10.63 0.33
C ALA A 32 -9.34 -9.47 -0.51
N LYS A 33 -9.60 -8.32 0.12
CA LYS A 33 -10.06 -7.11 -0.61
C LYS A 33 -8.97 -6.54 -1.51
N ARG A 34 -7.70 -6.58 -1.11
CA ARG A 34 -6.58 -6.17 -1.98
C ARG A 34 -6.51 -7.04 -3.23
N GLU A 35 -6.67 -8.34 -3.09
CA GLU A 35 -6.69 -9.27 -4.22
C GLU A 35 -7.89 -9.03 -5.15
N ALA A 36 -9.09 -8.85 -4.59
CA ALA A 36 -10.29 -8.51 -5.36
C ALA A 36 -10.12 -7.20 -6.16
N LEU A 37 -9.45 -6.21 -5.58
CA LEU A 37 -9.15 -4.93 -6.22
C LEU A 37 -7.89 -4.97 -7.11
N LYS A 38 -7.24 -6.13 -7.26
CA LYS A 38 -5.96 -6.32 -7.98
C LYS A 38 -4.87 -5.35 -7.53
N LEU A 39 -4.90 -4.97 -6.26
CA LEU A 39 -3.88 -4.14 -5.66
C LEU A 39 -2.62 -4.98 -5.40
N ARG A 40 -1.46 -4.34 -5.46
CA ARG A 40 -0.21 -5.00 -5.07
C ARG A 40 -0.32 -5.46 -3.62
N LYS A 41 0.26 -6.63 -3.34
CA LYS A 41 0.40 -7.13 -1.96
C LYS A 41 1.07 -6.06 -1.09
N TYR A 42 0.62 -6.00 0.15
CA TYR A 42 1.18 -5.08 1.12
C TYR A 42 2.64 -5.44 1.39
N GLU A 43 3.53 -4.47 1.19
CA GLU A 43 4.94 -4.59 1.52
C GLU A 43 5.26 -3.50 2.55
N PRO A 44 5.67 -3.89 3.78
CA PRO A 44 6.07 -2.94 4.81
C PRO A 44 7.13 -1.97 4.28
N GLY A 45 6.87 -0.66 4.40
CA GLY A 45 7.79 0.41 3.97
C GLY A 45 7.69 0.86 2.51
N ARG A 46 6.94 0.15 1.64
CA ARG A 46 6.68 0.64 0.26
C ARG A 46 5.57 1.70 0.25
N PHE A 47 4.53 1.49 1.04
CA PHE A 47 3.36 2.36 1.12
C PHE A 47 3.53 3.26 2.34
N GLY A 48 3.64 4.58 2.15
CA GLY A 48 3.83 5.54 3.25
C GLY A 48 5.18 6.24 3.29
N VAL A 49 6.01 6.13 2.25
CA VAL A 49 7.16 7.04 2.11
C VAL A 49 6.65 8.47 1.92
N GLU A 50 6.79 9.29 2.96
CA GLU A 50 6.62 10.74 2.81
C GLU A 50 7.57 11.23 1.72
N ARG A 51 7.06 12.03 0.79
CA ARG A 51 7.90 12.67 -0.23
C ARG A 51 8.85 13.63 0.50
N LYS A 52 10.07 13.17 0.78
CA LYS A 52 11.15 14.05 1.20
C LYS A 52 11.41 15.03 0.06
N LEU A 53 11.23 16.32 0.33
CA LEU A 53 11.63 17.37 -0.61
C LEU A 53 13.15 17.30 -0.75
N MET A 54 13.62 16.87 -1.92
CA MET A 54 15.05 16.81 -2.22
C MET A 54 15.69 18.19 -2.08
N SER A 55 16.85 18.26 -1.44
CA SER A 55 17.64 19.49 -1.37
C SER A 55 18.15 19.87 -2.76
N MET A 56 18.60 21.11 -2.94
CA MET A 56 19.19 21.56 -4.21
C MET A 56 20.44 20.76 -4.59
N GLU A 57 21.20 20.26 -3.61
CA GLU A 57 22.37 19.39 -3.84
C GLU A 57 21.97 18.01 -4.34
N ASP A 58 20.89 17.43 -3.79
CA ASP A 58 20.37 16.12 -4.23
C ASP A 58 19.86 16.21 -5.68
N ARG A 59 19.21 17.32 -6.04
CA ARG A 59 18.78 17.61 -7.42
C ARG A 59 19.96 17.73 -8.39
N ARG A 60 21.02 18.42 -7.97
CA ARG A 60 22.22 18.62 -8.81
C ARG A 60 22.97 17.32 -9.10
N LYS A 61 23.03 16.40 -8.13
CA LYS A 61 23.63 15.06 -8.31
C LYS A 61 22.85 14.18 -9.28
N LEU A 62 21.51 14.25 -9.25
CA LEU A 62 20.67 13.55 -10.22
C LEU A 62 20.88 14.07 -11.63
N GLU A 63 20.99 15.39 -11.79
CA GLU A 63 21.20 16.04 -13.09
C GLU A 63 22.59 15.75 -13.67
N SER A 64 23.65 15.66 -12.84
CA SER A 64 24.98 15.24 -13.31
C SER A 64 25.03 13.77 -13.73
N ALA A 65 24.29 12.90 -13.02
CA ALA A 65 24.20 11.47 -13.38
C ALA A 65 23.36 11.23 -14.64
N ALA A 66 22.47 12.17 -14.98
CA ALA A 66 21.53 12.07 -16.10
C ALA A 66 21.93 12.94 -17.30
N ARG A 67 23.22 13.12 -17.60
CA ARG A 67 23.68 13.78 -18.85
C ARG A 67 23.96 12.75 -19.96
N PRO A 68 22.96 12.34 -20.75
CA PRO A 68 23.15 11.39 -21.86
C PRO A 68 23.87 12.01 -23.08
N HIS A 69 24.14 13.33 -23.08
CA HIS A 69 24.67 14.05 -24.26
C HIS A 69 26.21 14.16 -24.30
N GLU A 70 26.93 13.65 -23.30
CA GLU A 70 28.41 13.73 -23.26
C GLU A 70 29.13 12.70 -24.17
N GLY A 71 28.38 11.88 -24.93
CA GLY A 71 28.91 10.79 -25.75
C GLY A 71 28.74 10.90 -27.26
N VAL A 72 28.21 12.00 -27.80
CA VAL A 72 28.16 12.21 -29.26
C VAL A 72 29.15 13.32 -29.61
N LYS A 73 30.36 12.89 -29.95
CA LYS A 73 31.39 13.74 -30.56
C LYS A 73 31.58 13.32 -32.00
#